data_AF-A0A934SQP7-F1
#
_entry.id   AF-A0A934SQP7-F1
#
_cell.length_a   1.000
_cell.length_b   1.000
_cell.length_c   1.000
_cell.angle_alpha   90.00
_cell.angle_beta   90.00
_cell.angle_gamma   90.00
#
_symmetry.space_group_name_H-M   'P 1'
#
loop_
_entity.id
_entity.type
_entity.pdbx_description
1 polymer ?
#
loop_
_entity_poly.entity_id
_entity_poly.type
_entity_poly.pdbx_seq_one_letter_code
_entity_poly.pdbx_strand_id
1 'polypeptide(L)'
;MQLLEIGRQVEKRRTELQLTQAQLARMAGLSRLTINQLESGRIKDLGVAKLMTLLALLGLELNLQPHASQRGLFKATVAANVSYEGQLTQERLAEALASGAIPRGYEPHVSAILDEAPLPLVVKAVEEAATQTGVAPKRIWKHLSHWSRTLHLYRTVWQ
;
A
#
# COMPACT_ATOMS: atom_id res chain seq x y z
N MET A 1 -4.94 4.19 -5.46
CA MET A 1 -5.88 4.91 -6.35
C MET A 1 -5.28 6.26 -6.69
N GLN A 2 -5.28 6.65 -7.96
CA GLN A 2 -4.82 7.98 -8.37
C GLN A 2 -6.03 8.92 -8.46
N LEU A 3 -5.88 10.17 -8.01
CA LEU A 3 -6.96 11.17 -8.02
C LEU A 3 -7.52 11.44 -9.42
N LEU A 4 -6.67 11.31 -10.44
CA LEU A 4 -7.08 11.36 -11.86
C LEU A 4 -8.14 10.30 -12.20
N GLU A 5 -8.00 9.08 -11.68
CA GLU A 5 -8.93 7.99 -11.97
C GLU A 5 -10.29 8.23 -11.32
N ILE A 6 -10.29 8.77 -10.09
CA ILE A 6 -11.51 9.23 -9.42
C ILE A 6 -12.18 10.34 -10.23
N GLY A 7 -11.41 11.32 -10.71
CA GLY A 7 -11.91 12.41 -11.54
C GLY A 7 -12.60 11.94 -12.82
N ARG A 8 -12.04 10.94 -13.49
CA ARG A 8 -12.65 10.33 -14.69
C ARG A 8 -13.96 9.60 -14.38
N GLN A 9 -14.04 8.89 -13.25
CA GLN A 9 -15.29 8.23 -12.84
C GLN A 9 -16.37 9.27 -12.48
N VAL A 10 -15.98 10.38 -11.83
CA VAL A 10 -16.85 11.52 -11.56
C VAL A 10 -17.40 12.12 -12.86
N GLU A 11 -16.53 12.40 -13.84
CA GLU A 11 -16.94 12.94 -15.13
C GLU A 11 -17.94 12.02 -15.83
N LYS A 12 -17.59 10.72 -15.93
CA LYS A 12 -18.43 9.70 -16.55
C LYS A 12 -19.80 9.64 -15.89
N ARG A 13 -19.86 9.58 -14.55
CA ARG A 13 -21.13 9.50 -13.84
C ARG A 13 -21.95 10.79 -13.97
N ARG A 14 -21.30 11.95 -13.93
CA ARG A 14 -21.93 13.25 -14.14
C ARG A 14 -22.61 13.32 -15.52
N THR A 15 -21.95 12.86 -16.58
CA THR A 15 -22.50 12.89 -17.94
C THR A 15 -23.61 11.88 -18.15
N GLU A 16 -23.53 10.68 -17.54
CA GLU A 16 -24.65 9.70 -17.51
C GLU A 16 -25.91 10.30 -16.89
N LEU A 17 -25.75 11.14 -15.87
CA LEU A 17 -26.85 11.87 -15.20
C LEU A 17 -27.23 13.18 -15.91
N GLN A 18 -26.63 13.47 -17.07
CA GLN A 18 -26.87 14.68 -17.87
C GLN A 18 -26.64 16.00 -17.12
N LEU A 19 -25.77 16.00 -16.11
CA LEU A 19 -25.41 17.19 -15.35
C LEU A 19 -24.26 17.95 -16.02
N THR A 20 -24.33 19.26 -16.07
CA THR A 20 -23.17 20.11 -16.39
C THR A 20 -22.22 20.20 -15.19
N GLN A 21 -20.95 20.54 -15.43
CA GLN A 21 -19.99 20.81 -14.34
C GLN A 21 -20.49 21.91 -13.39
N ALA A 22 -21.22 22.91 -13.90
CA ALA A 22 -21.76 24.01 -13.09
C ALA A 22 -22.91 23.56 -12.19
N GLN A 23 -23.78 22.66 -12.67
CA GLN A 23 -24.84 22.06 -11.86
C GLN A 23 -24.26 21.19 -10.74
N LEU A 24 -23.34 20.28 -11.08
CA LEU A 24 -22.67 19.45 -10.09
C LEU A 24 -21.95 20.29 -9.04
N ALA A 25 -21.22 21.33 -9.47
CA ALA A 25 -20.55 22.26 -8.57
C ALA A 25 -21.52 22.90 -7.57
N ARG A 26 -22.66 23.41 -8.05
CA ARG A 26 -23.69 24.04 -7.21
C ARG A 26 -24.29 23.05 -6.21
N MET A 27 -24.60 21.83 -6.65
CA MET A 27 -25.17 20.79 -5.78
C MET A 27 -24.18 20.32 -4.71
N ALA A 28 -22.88 20.25 -5.05
CA ALA A 28 -21.83 19.83 -4.13
C ALA A 28 -21.25 20.96 -3.25
N GLY A 29 -21.72 22.21 -3.39
CA GLY A 29 -21.15 23.36 -2.70
C GLY A 29 -19.69 23.66 -3.10
N LEU A 30 -19.32 23.34 -4.35
CA LEU A 30 -17.98 23.52 -4.91
C LEU A 30 -17.98 24.58 -6.02
N SER A 31 -16.79 25.06 -6.39
CA SER A 31 -16.65 25.90 -7.58
C SER A 31 -16.65 25.05 -8.86
N ARG A 32 -17.14 25.61 -9.98
CA ARG A 32 -17.02 24.97 -11.29
C ARG A 32 -15.55 24.66 -11.64
N LEU A 33 -14.63 25.53 -11.24
CA LEU A 33 -13.19 25.32 -11.43
C LEU A 33 -12.71 24.06 -10.71
N THR A 34 -13.16 23.83 -9.47
CA THR A 34 -12.84 22.63 -8.69
C THR A 34 -13.30 21.36 -9.40
N ILE A 35 -14.54 21.34 -9.92
CA ILE A 35 -15.05 20.20 -10.70
C ILE A 35 -14.21 19.99 -11.97
N ASN A 36 -13.91 21.05 -12.72
CA ASN A 36 -13.09 20.95 -13.93
C ASN A 36 -11.67 20.41 -13.64
N GLN A 37 -11.04 20.88 -12.57
CA GLN A 37 -9.72 20.43 -12.15
C GLN A 37 -9.75 18.99 -11.66
N LEU A 38 -10.80 18.56 -10.96
CA LEU A 38 -10.99 17.18 -10.54
C LEU A 38 -11.11 16.26 -11.76
N GLU A 39 -12.06 16.55 -12.66
CA GLU A 39 -12.33 15.73 -13.85
C GLU A 39 -11.12 15.65 -14.79
N SER A 40 -10.33 16.73 -14.90
CA SER A 40 -9.11 16.75 -15.71
C SER A 40 -7.83 16.31 -14.98
N GLY A 41 -7.93 15.89 -13.71
CA GLY A 41 -6.77 15.45 -12.90
C GLY A 41 -5.75 16.54 -12.56
N ARG A 42 -6.12 17.82 -12.73
CA ARG A 42 -5.28 18.99 -12.40
C ARG A 42 -5.49 19.51 -10.98
N ILE A 43 -6.46 18.96 -10.26
CA ILE A 43 -6.71 19.34 -8.87
C ILE A 43 -5.52 18.89 -8.00
N LYS A 44 -4.98 19.83 -7.22
CA LYS A 44 -3.86 19.54 -6.30
C LYS A 44 -4.34 18.79 -5.06
N ASP A 45 -5.48 19.21 -4.54
CA ASP A 45 -6.09 18.63 -3.35
C ASP A 45 -7.61 18.86 -3.36
N LEU A 46 -8.33 17.88 -2.83
CA LEU A 46 -9.74 17.95 -2.50
C LEU A 46 -9.95 17.20 -1.19
N GLY A 47 -10.23 17.93 -0.12
CA GLY A 47 -10.44 17.33 1.19
C GLY A 47 -11.44 16.18 1.14
N VAL A 48 -11.13 15.08 1.84
CA VAL A 48 -11.89 13.82 1.78
C VAL A 48 -13.38 14.01 2.00
N ALA A 49 -13.78 14.87 2.95
CA ALA A 49 -15.20 15.16 3.20
C ALA A 49 -15.93 15.73 1.97
N LYS A 50 -15.28 16.65 1.22
CA LYS A 50 -15.84 17.23 -0.01
C LYS A 50 -15.89 16.19 -1.12
N LEU A 51 -14.86 15.36 -1.24
CA LEU A 51 -14.85 14.25 -2.20
C LEU A 51 -15.98 13.26 -1.92
N MET A 52 -16.12 12.80 -0.67
CA MET A 52 -17.18 11.86 -0.27
C MET A 52 -18.58 12.44 -0.51
N THR A 53 -18.79 13.72 -0.20
CA THR A 53 -20.07 14.41 -0.46
C THR A 53 -20.40 14.43 -1.95
N LEU A 54 -19.41 14.77 -2.80
CA LEU A 54 -19.57 14.78 -4.24
C LEU A 54 -19.84 13.38 -4.81
N LEU A 55 -19.14 12.35 -4.32
CA LEU A 55 -19.37 10.98 -4.75
C LEU A 55 -20.77 10.48 -4.35
N ALA A 56 -21.19 10.74 -3.10
CA ALA A 56 -22.52 10.39 -2.62
C ALA A 56 -23.63 11.04 -3.46
N LEU A 57 -23.47 12.31 -3.83
CA LEU A 57 -24.40 13.04 -4.70
C LEU A 57 -24.56 12.36 -6.08
N LEU A 58 -23.48 11.76 -6.59
CA LEU A 58 -23.46 11.04 -7.87
C LEU A 58 -23.87 9.55 -7.73
N GLY A 59 -24.16 9.08 -6.52
CA GLY A 59 -24.44 7.67 -6.22
C GLY A 59 -23.21 6.78 -6.39
N LEU A 60 -22.01 7.32 -6.12
CA LEU A 60 -20.73 6.62 -6.17
C LEU A 60 -20.21 6.36 -4.75
N GLU A 61 -19.50 5.25 -4.60
CA GLU A 61 -18.84 4.86 -3.34
C GLU A 61 -17.36 4.57 -3.57
N LEU A 62 -16.52 4.90 -2.58
CA LEU A 62 -15.11 4.49 -2.56
C LEU A 62 -14.97 3.20 -1.76
N ASN A 63 -14.57 2.13 -2.44
CA ASN A 63 -14.30 0.85 -1.81
C ASN A 63 -12.80 0.69 -1.52
N LEU A 64 -12.45 0.56 -0.25
CA LEU A 64 -11.09 0.22 0.18
C LEU A 64 -10.90 -1.29 0.12
N GLN A 65 -9.88 -1.74 -0.60
CA GLN A 65 -9.52 -3.15 -0.74
C GLN A 65 -8.02 -3.33 -0.54
N PRO A 66 -7.56 -4.46 0.02
CA PRO A 66 -6.15 -4.80 0.03
C PRO A 66 -5.58 -4.80 -1.39
N HIS A 67 -4.33 -4.36 -1.55
CA HIS A 67 -3.66 -4.44 -2.85
C HIS A 67 -3.34 -5.92 -3.17
N ALA A 68 -4.19 -6.56 -3.95
CA ALA A 68 -4.05 -7.96 -4.34
C ALA A 68 -2.80 -8.24 -5.21
N SER A 69 -2.27 -7.22 -5.90
CA SER A 69 -1.19 -7.39 -6.90
C SER A 69 0.24 -7.29 -6.33
N GLN A 70 0.40 -6.96 -5.04
CA GLN A 70 1.72 -6.92 -4.45
C GLN A 70 2.12 -8.34 -4.01
N ARG A 71 3.23 -8.84 -4.58
CA ARG A 71 3.90 -10.08 -4.16
C ARG A 71 5.04 -9.72 -3.22
N GLY A 72 4.73 -9.56 -1.94
CA GLY A 72 5.60 -9.01 -0.90
C GLY A 72 6.88 -9.82 -0.72
N LEU A 73 6.72 -11.11 -0.41
CA LEU A 73 7.81 -12.07 -0.23
C LEU A 73 8.70 -12.14 -1.48
N PHE A 74 8.09 -12.33 -2.66
CA PHE A 74 8.82 -12.40 -3.93
C PHE A 74 9.69 -11.16 -4.18
N LYS A 75 9.11 -9.96 -4.07
CA LYS A 75 9.86 -8.73 -4.36
C LYS A 75 10.94 -8.47 -3.31
N ALA A 76 10.68 -8.81 -2.05
CA ALA A 76 11.67 -8.67 -0.98
C ALA A 76 12.88 -9.57 -1.22
N THR A 77 12.66 -10.85 -1.57
CA THR A 77 13.75 -11.78 -1.84
C THR A 77 14.53 -11.44 -3.10
N VAL A 78 13.85 -11.03 -4.18
CA VAL A 78 14.51 -10.58 -5.42
C VAL A 78 15.42 -9.39 -5.16
N ALA A 79 14.96 -8.40 -4.39
CA ALA A 79 15.78 -7.23 -4.06
C ALA A 79 17.01 -7.62 -3.22
N ALA A 80 16.83 -8.49 -2.21
CA ALA A 80 17.91 -8.90 -1.32
C ALA A 80 19.00 -9.74 -2.02
N ASN A 81 18.59 -10.62 -2.93
CA ASN A 81 19.50 -11.54 -3.64
C ASN A 81 20.39 -10.82 -4.68
N VAL A 82 20.13 -9.55 -5.00
CA VAL A 82 21.03 -8.74 -5.83
C VAL A 82 22.25 -8.28 -5.02
N SER A 83 22.09 -8.08 -3.71
CA SER A 83 23.11 -7.46 -2.87
C SER A 83 24.03 -8.47 -2.18
N TYR A 84 23.64 -9.74 -2.08
CA TYR A 84 24.38 -10.74 -1.31
C TYR A 84 24.45 -12.09 -2.03
N GLU A 85 25.54 -12.83 -1.80
CA GLU A 85 25.69 -14.19 -2.30
C GLU A 85 24.73 -15.15 -1.59
N GLY A 86 24.09 -16.00 -2.38
CA GLY A 86 23.08 -16.95 -1.92
C GLY A 86 21.71 -16.66 -2.52
N GLN A 87 20.80 -17.62 -2.40
CA GLN A 87 19.43 -17.48 -2.91
C GLN A 87 18.45 -17.60 -1.75
N LEU A 88 17.99 -16.47 -1.21
CA LEU A 88 16.89 -16.45 -0.26
C LEU A 88 15.59 -16.70 -1.04
N THR A 89 14.88 -17.77 -0.71
CA THR A 89 13.60 -18.10 -1.35
C THR A 89 12.43 -17.48 -0.57
N GLN A 90 11.25 -17.41 -1.21
CA GLN A 90 10.05 -16.88 -0.58
C GLN A 90 9.63 -17.70 0.63
N GLU A 91 9.73 -19.02 0.51
CA GLU A 91 9.38 -20.00 1.53
C GLU A 91 10.30 -19.83 2.75
N ARG A 92 11.61 -19.69 2.52
CA ARG A 92 12.59 -19.47 3.59
C ARG A 92 12.39 -18.14 4.29
N LEU A 93 12.07 -17.08 3.53
CA LEU A 93 11.73 -15.79 4.14
C LEU A 93 10.43 -15.90 4.96
N ALA A 94 9.40 -16.55 4.43
CA ALA A 94 8.14 -16.76 5.14
C ALA A 94 8.33 -17.56 6.45
N GLU A 95 9.10 -18.65 6.40
CA GLU A 95 9.47 -19.45 7.56
C GLU A 95 10.28 -18.64 8.58
N ALA A 96 11.24 -17.83 8.12
CA ALA A 96 12.01 -16.97 9.00
C ALA A 96 11.11 -15.95 9.71
N LEU A 97 10.22 -15.28 8.97
CA LEU A 97 9.26 -14.32 9.51
C LEU A 97 8.32 -14.98 10.53
N ALA A 98 7.82 -16.17 10.22
CA ALA A 98 6.88 -16.92 11.04
C ALA A 98 7.51 -17.50 12.31
N SER A 99 8.74 -18.01 12.23
CA SER A 99 9.45 -18.64 13.34
C SER A 99 10.25 -17.66 14.20
N GLY A 100 10.68 -16.54 13.61
CA GLY A 100 11.63 -15.60 14.22
C GLY A 100 13.09 -16.05 14.12
N ALA A 101 13.37 -17.17 13.45
CA ALA A 101 14.72 -17.69 13.24
C ALA A 101 15.20 -17.37 11.82
N ILE A 102 16.27 -16.58 11.70
CA ILE A 102 16.90 -16.31 10.40
C ILE A 102 17.78 -17.51 10.04
N PRO A 103 17.66 -18.08 8.83
CA PRO A 103 18.56 -19.12 8.39
C PRO A 103 20.01 -18.62 8.37
N ARG A 104 20.94 -19.42 8.88
CA ARG A 104 22.36 -19.06 8.96
C ARG A 104 22.90 -18.63 7.59
N GLY A 105 23.56 -17.47 7.55
CA GLY A 105 24.13 -16.87 6.33
C GLY A 105 23.17 -15.93 5.59
N TYR A 106 21.92 -15.79 6.03
CA TYR A 106 20.92 -14.92 5.43
C TYR A 106 20.61 -13.67 6.26
N GLU A 107 21.33 -13.45 7.35
CA GLU A 107 21.26 -12.22 8.15
C GLU A 107 21.47 -10.96 7.30
N PRO A 108 22.43 -10.91 6.34
CA PRO A 108 22.58 -9.74 5.47
C PRO A 108 21.37 -9.51 4.56
N HIS A 109 20.77 -10.58 4.02
CA HIS A 109 19.56 -10.49 3.18
C HIS A 109 18.37 -9.94 3.97
N VAL A 110 18.14 -10.47 5.17
CA VAL A 110 17.05 -10.00 6.05
C VAL A 110 17.29 -8.55 6.45
N SER A 111 18.54 -8.17 6.73
CA SER A 111 18.90 -6.78 7.05
C SER A 111 18.56 -5.85 5.88
N ALA A 112 19.02 -6.15 4.67
CA ALA A 112 18.71 -5.32 3.49
C ALA A 112 17.19 -5.23 3.21
N ILE A 113 16.44 -6.31 3.39
CA ILE A 113 14.96 -6.26 3.24
C ILE A 113 14.37 -5.23 4.21
N LEU A 114 14.75 -5.29 5.48
CA LEU A 114 14.12 -4.46 6.51
C LEU A 114 14.61 -3.01 6.45
N ASP A 115 15.86 -2.78 6.06
CA ASP A 115 16.44 -1.44 5.98
C ASP A 115 16.08 -0.72 4.67
N GLU A 116 16.15 -1.41 3.53
CA GLU A 116 16.11 -0.78 2.21
C GLU A 116 14.77 -0.96 1.48
N ALA A 117 14.04 -2.07 1.72
CA ALA A 117 12.80 -2.31 0.98
C ALA A 117 11.72 -1.27 1.33
N PRO A 118 10.82 -0.89 0.40
CA PRO A 118 9.69 -0.03 0.72
C PRO A 118 8.80 -0.64 1.82
N LEU A 119 8.38 0.15 2.83
CA LEU A 119 7.55 -0.34 3.95
C LEU A 119 6.29 -1.10 3.51
N PRO A 120 5.52 -0.65 2.49
CA PRO A 120 4.36 -1.40 2.04
C PRO A 120 4.70 -2.82 1.56
N LEU A 121 5.92 -3.02 1.04
CA LEU A 121 6.40 -4.32 0.61
C LEU A 121 6.63 -5.26 1.80
N VAL A 122 7.25 -4.74 2.87
CA VAL A 122 7.48 -5.50 4.10
C VAL A 122 6.15 -5.86 4.76
N VAL A 123 5.20 -4.92 4.84
CA VAL A 123 3.84 -5.19 5.34
C VAL A 123 3.18 -6.31 4.53
N LYS A 124 3.31 -6.28 3.20
CA LYS A 124 2.76 -7.34 2.35
C LYS A 124 3.45 -8.69 2.57
N ALA A 125 4.77 -8.71 2.73
CA ALA A 125 5.51 -9.93 3.03
C ALA A 125 5.09 -10.54 4.37
N VAL A 126 4.81 -9.72 5.39
CA VAL A 126 4.28 -10.18 6.68
C VAL A 126 2.88 -10.77 6.53
N GLU A 127 1.99 -10.13 5.76
CA GLU A 127 0.64 -10.64 5.48
C GLU A 127 0.69 -12.00 4.76
N GLU A 128 1.55 -12.12 3.75
CA GLU A 128 1.74 -13.36 2.99
C GLU A 128 2.34 -14.46 3.87
N ALA A 129 3.36 -14.17 4.67
CA ALA A 129 3.97 -15.13 5.59
C ALA A 129 2.97 -15.62 6.64
N ALA A 130 2.15 -14.71 7.21
CA ALA A 130 1.10 -15.08 8.14
C ALA A 130 0.06 -16.02 7.50
N THR A 131 -0.34 -15.72 6.27
CA THR A 131 -1.31 -16.53 5.51
C THR A 131 -0.74 -17.92 5.18
N GLN A 132 0.52 -17.99 4.74
CA GLN A 132 1.17 -19.25 4.35
C GLN A 132 1.47 -20.17 5.54
N THR A 133 1.81 -19.61 6.70
CA THR A 133 2.28 -20.39 7.87
C THR A 133 1.24 -20.52 8.98
N GLY A 134 0.12 -19.80 8.89
CA GLY A 134 -0.91 -19.75 9.93
C GLY A 134 -0.51 -18.98 11.20
N VAL A 135 0.68 -18.38 11.24
CA VAL A 135 1.15 -17.59 12.39
C VAL A 135 0.50 -16.22 12.38
N ALA A 136 -0.03 -15.80 13.54
CA ALA A 136 -0.66 -14.49 13.68
C ALA A 136 0.32 -13.34 13.34
N PRO A 137 -0.09 -12.33 12.53
CA PRO A 137 0.79 -11.21 12.14
C PRO A 137 1.43 -10.48 13.32
N LYS A 138 0.71 -10.35 14.44
CA LYS A 138 1.23 -9.75 15.69
C LYS A 138 2.51 -10.43 16.18
N ARG A 139 2.62 -11.75 15.99
CA ARG A 139 3.82 -12.50 16.38
C ARG A 139 4.98 -12.22 15.42
N ILE A 140 4.71 -12.18 14.12
CA ILE A 140 5.72 -11.83 13.10
C ILE A 140 6.27 -10.42 13.35
N TRP A 141 5.42 -9.43 13.64
CA TRP A 141 5.88 -8.08 13.98
C TRP A 141 6.78 -8.03 15.22
N LYS A 142 6.54 -8.88 16.22
CA LYS A 142 7.47 -9.01 17.37
C LYS A 142 8.83 -9.56 16.95
N HIS A 143 8.87 -10.50 15.98
CA HIS A 143 10.13 -11.01 15.45
C HIS A 143 10.90 -9.92 14.70
N LEU A 144 10.23 -9.10 13.87
CA LEU A 144 10.85 -7.95 13.21
C LEU A 144 11.44 -6.96 14.22
N SER A 145 10.71 -6.65 15.29
CA SER A 145 11.19 -5.78 16.38
C SER A 145 12.40 -6.37 17.10
N HIS A 146 12.41 -7.69 17.32
CA HIS A 146 13.58 -8.38 17.87
C HIS A 146 14.78 -8.30 16.92
N TRP A 147 14.59 -8.63 15.63
CA TRP A 147 15.63 -8.58 14.60
C TRP A 147 16.20 -7.18 14.40
N SER A 148 15.36 -6.14 14.49
CA SER A 148 15.83 -4.76 14.42
C SER A 148 16.90 -4.44 15.45
N ARG A 149 16.76 -4.99 16.67
CA ARG A 149 17.74 -4.82 17.74
C ARG A 149 18.96 -5.72 17.54
N THR A 150 18.76 -6.99 17.19
CA THR A 150 19.86 -7.97 17.10
C THR A 150 20.73 -7.80 15.86
N LEU A 151 20.15 -7.34 14.74
CA LEU A 151 20.87 -7.04 13.50
C LEU A 151 21.37 -5.59 13.44
N HIS A 152 21.06 -4.77 14.45
CA HIS A 152 21.41 -3.35 14.50
C HIS A 152 20.95 -2.56 13.27
N LEU A 153 19.69 -2.78 12.86
CA LEU A 153 19.10 -2.12 11.69
C LEU A 153 19.04 -0.61 11.90
N TYR A 154 19.37 0.17 10.86
CA TYR A 154 19.33 1.63 10.94
C TYR A 154 17.90 2.18 10.86
N ARG A 155 16.97 1.45 10.23
CA ARG A 155 15.57 1.85 10.15
C ARG A 155 14.84 1.55 11.45
N THR A 156 14.42 2.60 12.16
CA THR A 156 13.83 2.50 13.52
C THR A 156 12.35 2.15 13.57
N VAL A 157 11.68 2.06 12.42
CA VAL A 157 10.23 1.79 12.31
C VAL A 157 9.80 0.41 12.82
N TRP A 158 10.75 -0.47 13.07
CA TRP A 158 10.52 -1.84 13.53
C TRP A 158 10.55 -1.98 15.06
N GLN A 159 11.04 -0.97 15.79
CA GLN A 159 11.34 -1.06 17.22
C GLN A 159 10.10 -1.19 18.11
#